data_AF-A0A970N2G5-F1
#
_entry.id   AF-A0A970N2G5-F1
#
_cell.length_a   1.000
_cell.length_b   1.000
_cell.length_c   1.000
_cell.angle_alpha   90.00
_cell.angle_beta   90.00
_cell.angle_gamma   90.00
#
_symmetry.space_group_name_H-M   'P 1'
#
loop_
_entity.id
_entity.type
_entity.pdbx_description
1 polymer ?
#
loop_
_entity_poly.entity_id
_entity_poly.type
_entity_poly.pdbx_seq_one_letter_code
_entity_poly.pdbx_strand_id
1 'polypeptide(L)'
;MTPARLQYTSNRDPTLLCGWVFRSLLALGLLLIALRPCSADRYDEIISRVQSLAESKNIRLLEFGQTSQGRSIPAYLISDFTKDPANKARVMLVAGQHGDEINPVNAVLTYTSRLLNENNPSLLDKCIIIVAPMVNPDGIAANSRINSQRLNINRDWRVRQSSEARYTDSLIKRWQPQLILDLHEWMEQSPVPGNSIEVAAVSKISQSSAMSQVGERLADAAGLVLIHGTRHSDRRLFHRHYSDSGYSSYLIETAVETDTNTKSQAYIAAIEEAIDAVATDTTLRDILSPASADFDVATARGYFASAETAPIANSRILIIVACILSILCLIVCFFKPTPSSEIHWSRNYRKCGMDWEPKVGSLFQKRKLTPITARSWSHRRIRTRRKLDEASQQAS
;
A
#
# COMPACT_ATOMS: atom_id res chain seq x y z
N MET A 1 -77.54 37.10 -14.65
CA MET A 1 -76.51 37.17 -15.70
C MET A 1 -75.23 36.55 -15.16
N THR A 2 -74.79 35.46 -15.77
CA THR A 2 -73.65 34.62 -15.39
C THR A 2 -72.30 35.34 -15.64
N PRO A 3 -71.29 35.26 -14.75
CA PRO A 3 -69.99 35.84 -15.03
C PRO A 3 -69.11 34.89 -15.87
N ALA A 4 -68.33 35.49 -16.77
CA ALA A 4 -67.45 34.82 -17.71
C ALA A 4 -66.30 34.05 -17.03
N ARG A 5 -66.03 32.84 -17.54
CA ARG A 5 -64.93 31.97 -17.12
C ARG A 5 -63.69 32.30 -17.95
N LEU A 6 -62.67 32.92 -17.35
CA LEU A 6 -61.33 33.06 -17.95
C LEU A 6 -60.59 31.73 -17.75
N GLN A 7 -60.37 30.98 -18.85
CA GLN A 7 -59.47 29.83 -18.86
C GLN A 7 -58.03 30.31 -19.03
N TYR A 8 -57.19 30.07 -18.02
CA TYR A 8 -55.74 30.20 -18.14
C TYR A 8 -55.19 28.90 -18.73
N THR A 9 -54.82 28.91 -20.01
CA THR A 9 -54.08 27.81 -20.64
C THR A 9 -52.60 27.95 -20.30
N SER A 10 -52.07 27.05 -19.47
CA SER A 10 -50.63 26.95 -19.23
C SER A 10 -49.97 26.25 -20.42
N ASN A 11 -49.58 27.00 -21.45
CA ASN A 11 -48.68 26.50 -22.48
C ASN A 11 -47.28 26.36 -21.88
N ARG A 12 -46.98 25.19 -21.27
CA ARG A 12 -45.59 24.78 -21.03
C ARG A 12 -45.11 24.08 -22.29
N ASP A 13 -44.32 24.79 -23.08
CA ASP A 13 -43.71 24.30 -24.31
C ASP A 13 -42.78 23.09 -24.00
N PRO A 14 -43.09 21.87 -24.48
CA PRO A 14 -42.32 20.67 -24.18
C PRO A 14 -40.88 20.73 -24.73
N THR A 15 -40.60 21.63 -25.68
CA THR A 15 -39.25 21.80 -26.25
C THR A 15 -38.25 22.39 -25.25
N LEU A 16 -38.71 23.25 -24.34
CA LEU A 16 -37.88 23.83 -23.28
C LEU A 16 -37.46 22.78 -22.26
N LEU A 17 -38.38 21.88 -21.87
CA LEU A 17 -38.07 20.81 -20.91
C LEU A 17 -37.01 19.85 -21.46
N CYS A 18 -37.08 19.53 -22.76
CA CYS A 18 -36.11 18.69 -23.46
C CYS A 18 -34.71 19.34 -23.51
N GLY A 19 -34.65 20.66 -23.76
CA GLY A 19 -33.38 21.42 -23.76
C GLY A 19 -32.70 21.47 -22.39
N TRP A 20 -33.47 21.57 -21.30
CA TRP A 20 -32.94 21.57 -19.93
C TRP A 20 -32.39 20.20 -19.52
N VAL A 21 -33.08 19.12 -19.86
CA VAL A 21 -32.60 17.75 -19.62
C VAL A 21 -31.33 17.49 -20.42
N PHE A 22 -31.28 17.88 -21.69
CA PHE A 22 -30.10 17.70 -22.54
C PHE A 22 -28.88 18.47 -22.02
N ARG A 23 -29.05 19.74 -21.61
CA ARG A 23 -27.97 20.54 -21.02
C ARG A 23 -27.50 20.00 -19.67
N SER A 24 -28.40 19.46 -18.86
CA SER A 24 -28.07 18.85 -17.57
C SER A 24 -27.31 17.53 -17.75
N LEU A 25 -27.70 16.71 -18.72
CA LEU A 25 -26.98 15.49 -19.09
C LEU A 25 -25.60 15.79 -19.70
N LEU A 26 -25.49 16.86 -20.51
CA LEU A 26 -24.20 17.30 -21.06
C LEU A 26 -23.28 17.82 -19.96
N ALA A 27 -23.81 18.60 -19.00
CA ALA A 27 -23.05 19.08 -17.85
C ALA A 27 -22.62 17.94 -16.91
N LEU A 28 -23.48 16.92 -16.71
CA LEU A 28 -23.13 15.71 -15.98
C LEU A 28 -22.06 14.89 -16.73
N GLY A 29 -22.16 14.78 -18.05
CA GLY A 29 -21.15 14.13 -18.89
C GLY A 29 -19.79 14.84 -18.82
N LEU A 30 -19.79 16.17 -18.87
CA LEU A 30 -18.58 16.99 -18.73
C LEU A 30 -18.01 16.94 -17.30
N LEU A 31 -18.86 16.89 -16.27
CA LEU A 31 -18.45 16.69 -14.88
C LEU A 31 -17.83 15.30 -14.71
N LEU A 32 -18.39 14.25 -15.30
CA LEU A 32 -17.84 12.90 -15.27
C LEU A 32 -16.54 12.77 -16.08
N ILE A 33 -16.36 13.56 -17.15
CA ILE A 33 -15.09 13.67 -17.88
C ILE A 33 -14.05 14.44 -17.04
N ALA A 34 -14.46 15.48 -16.30
CA ALA A 34 -13.60 16.23 -15.40
C ALA A 34 -13.27 15.45 -14.10
N LEU A 35 -14.13 14.51 -13.71
CA LEU A 35 -13.92 13.54 -12.63
C LEU A 35 -13.23 12.26 -13.11
N ARG A 36 -12.80 12.18 -14.38
CA ARG A 36 -11.84 11.14 -14.76
C ARG A 36 -10.62 11.34 -13.87
N PRO A 37 -10.17 10.31 -13.13
CA PRO A 37 -8.95 10.43 -12.35
C PRO A 37 -7.84 10.89 -13.31
N CYS A 38 -7.28 12.07 -13.03
CA CYS A 38 -5.94 12.44 -13.45
C CYS A 38 -5.09 11.19 -13.22
N SER A 39 -4.40 10.69 -14.26
CA SER A 39 -3.71 9.38 -14.30
C SER A 39 -3.49 8.81 -12.90
N ALA A 40 -4.23 7.77 -12.51
CA ALA A 40 -4.22 7.28 -11.14
C ALA A 40 -2.76 7.21 -10.64
N ASP A 41 -2.50 7.83 -9.48
CA ASP A 41 -1.18 7.78 -8.85
C ASP A 41 -0.76 6.29 -8.81
N ARG A 42 0.48 5.97 -9.20
CA ARG A 42 0.97 4.58 -9.20
C ARG A 42 0.75 3.91 -7.84
N TYR A 43 0.88 4.69 -6.77
CA TYR A 43 0.54 4.27 -5.43
C TYR A 43 -0.92 3.83 -5.30
N ASP A 44 -1.87 4.65 -5.76
CA ASP A 44 -3.31 4.37 -5.67
C ASP A 44 -3.70 3.14 -6.53
N GLU A 45 -3.06 2.96 -7.68
CA GLU A 45 -3.23 1.77 -8.52
C GLU A 45 -2.79 0.50 -7.78
N ILE A 46 -1.61 0.53 -7.16
CA ILE A 46 -1.08 -0.59 -6.38
C ILE A 46 -1.98 -0.91 -5.18
N ILE A 47 -2.41 0.10 -4.43
CA ILE A 47 -3.34 -0.09 -3.30
C ILE A 47 -4.66 -0.70 -3.76
N SER A 48 -5.21 -0.22 -4.87
CA SER A 48 -6.45 -0.76 -5.45
C SER A 48 -6.30 -2.23 -5.83
N ARG A 49 -5.15 -2.62 -6.41
CA ARG A 49 -4.84 -4.03 -6.72
C ARG A 49 -4.72 -4.87 -5.46
N VAL A 50 -4.00 -4.40 -4.44
CA VAL A 50 -3.87 -5.10 -3.15
C VAL A 50 -5.23 -5.30 -2.48
N GLN A 51 -6.09 -4.28 -2.50
CA GLN A 51 -7.45 -4.36 -1.94
C GLN A 51 -8.32 -5.37 -2.70
N SER A 52 -8.22 -5.40 -4.04
CA SER A 52 -8.93 -6.39 -4.86
C SER A 52 -8.48 -7.83 -4.54
N LEU A 53 -7.17 -8.06 -4.38
CA LEU A 53 -6.64 -9.38 -4.01
C LEU A 53 -7.13 -9.85 -2.64
N ALA A 54 -7.36 -8.91 -1.71
CA ALA A 54 -7.86 -9.22 -0.37
C ALA A 54 -9.29 -9.78 -0.33
N GLU A 55 -10.04 -9.73 -1.44
CA GLU A 55 -11.34 -10.39 -1.54
C GLU A 55 -11.21 -11.93 -1.56
N SER A 56 -10.03 -12.47 -1.84
CA SER A 56 -9.79 -13.91 -1.81
C SER A 56 -9.65 -14.45 -0.39
N LYS A 57 -10.27 -15.60 -0.13
CA LYS A 57 -10.11 -16.36 1.12
C LYS A 57 -8.66 -16.76 1.41
N ASN A 58 -7.83 -16.84 0.37
CA ASN A 58 -6.41 -17.22 0.44
C ASN A 58 -5.49 -16.01 0.63
N ILE A 59 -6.04 -14.82 0.84
CA ILE A 59 -5.29 -13.62 1.22
C ILE A 59 -5.64 -13.17 2.65
N ARG A 60 -4.63 -12.73 3.40
CA ARG A 60 -4.82 -11.95 4.64
C ARG A 60 -3.98 -10.68 4.55
N LEU A 61 -4.61 -9.53 4.64
CA LEU A 61 -3.88 -8.27 4.77
C LEU A 61 -3.21 -8.23 6.15
N LEU A 62 -1.95 -7.81 6.18
CA LEU A 62 -1.27 -7.47 7.40
C LEU A 62 -1.60 -6.01 7.77
N GLU A 63 -1.39 -5.65 9.03
CA GLU A 63 -1.53 -4.26 9.44
C GLU A 63 -0.51 -3.41 8.68
N PHE A 64 -0.99 -2.44 7.90
CA PHE A 64 -0.13 -1.65 7.03
C PHE A 64 0.77 -0.73 7.85
N GLY A 65 2.05 -0.66 7.46
CA GLY A 65 2.93 0.40 7.92
C GLY A 65 2.48 1.76 7.39
N GLN A 66 3.13 2.84 7.85
CA GLN A 66 2.90 4.19 7.31
C GLN A 66 4.22 4.88 7.01
N THR A 67 4.30 5.54 5.86
CA THR A 67 5.44 6.37 5.47
C THR A 67 5.43 7.71 6.20
N SER A 68 6.50 8.50 6.05
CA SER A 68 6.58 9.84 6.65
C SER A 68 5.57 10.84 6.06
N GLN A 69 5.03 10.59 4.87
CA GLN A 69 3.93 11.36 4.27
C GLN A 69 2.54 10.77 4.58
N GLY A 70 2.46 9.71 5.39
CA GLY A 70 1.19 9.09 5.79
C GLY A 70 0.60 8.12 4.75
N ARG A 71 1.37 7.71 3.73
CA ARG A 71 0.94 6.64 2.82
C ARG A 71 1.05 5.29 3.51
N SER A 72 0.10 4.41 3.24
CA SER A 72 0.13 3.05 3.75
C SER A 72 1.21 2.23 3.07
N ILE A 73 1.94 1.42 3.83
CA ILE A 73 2.90 0.44 3.33
C ILE A 73 2.19 -0.93 3.34
N PRO A 74 1.68 -1.40 2.19
CA PRO A 74 0.89 -2.61 2.15
C PRO A 74 1.76 -3.84 2.39
N ALA A 75 1.21 -4.84 3.09
CA ALA A 75 1.73 -6.20 3.07
C ALA A 75 0.58 -7.20 3.24
N TYR A 76 0.75 -8.40 2.71
CA TYR A 76 -0.26 -9.45 2.80
C TYR A 76 0.37 -10.84 2.79
N LEU A 77 -0.42 -11.82 3.24
CA LEU A 77 -0.08 -13.23 3.23
C LEU A 77 -0.87 -13.95 2.15
N ILE A 78 -0.25 -14.95 1.53
CA ILE A 78 -0.91 -15.94 0.67
C ILE A 78 -0.73 -17.32 1.28
N SER A 79 -1.82 -18.01 1.61
CA SER A 79 -1.78 -19.40 2.10
C SER A 79 -3.17 -20.03 2.09
N ASP A 80 -3.24 -21.34 2.36
CA ASP A 80 -4.45 -21.93 2.94
C ASP A 80 -4.44 -21.71 4.47
N PHE A 81 -5.21 -20.73 4.92
CA PHE A 81 -5.32 -20.37 6.34
C PHE A 81 -6.10 -21.37 7.18
N THR A 82 -6.66 -22.42 6.59
CA THR A 82 -7.33 -23.51 7.33
C THR A 82 -6.36 -24.60 7.82
N LYS A 83 -5.11 -24.59 7.33
CA LYS A 83 -4.09 -25.58 7.65
C LYS A 83 -3.15 -25.07 8.73
N ASP A 84 -2.57 -25.98 9.51
CA ASP A 84 -1.59 -25.63 10.54
C ASP A 84 -0.36 -24.90 9.92
N PRO A 85 -0.02 -23.68 10.39
CA PRO A 85 1.15 -22.95 9.89
C PRO A 85 2.49 -23.54 10.34
N ALA A 86 2.53 -24.43 11.34
CA ALA A 86 3.78 -24.88 11.97
C ALA A 86 4.81 -25.46 10.97
N ASN A 87 4.34 -26.30 10.05
CA ASN A 87 5.20 -27.03 9.11
C ASN A 87 5.24 -26.40 7.72
N LYS A 88 4.54 -25.29 7.49
CA LYS A 88 4.54 -24.62 6.19
C LYS A 88 5.88 -23.93 5.94
N ALA A 89 6.36 -24.05 4.71
CA ALA A 89 7.43 -23.22 4.19
C ALA A 89 7.00 -21.75 4.18
N ARG A 90 7.96 -20.83 4.31
CA ARG A 90 7.74 -19.40 4.42
C ARG A 90 8.69 -18.69 3.47
N VAL A 91 8.12 -18.08 2.43
CA VAL A 91 8.86 -17.31 1.43
C VAL A 91 8.43 -15.87 1.51
N MET A 92 9.37 -14.93 1.56
CA MET A 92 9.08 -13.51 1.54
C MET A 92 9.48 -12.86 0.22
N LEU A 93 8.56 -12.09 -0.35
CA LEU A 93 8.75 -11.31 -1.56
C LEU A 93 8.83 -9.83 -1.19
N VAL A 94 9.93 -9.18 -1.55
CA VAL A 94 10.18 -7.77 -1.26
C VAL A 94 10.41 -7.03 -2.57
N ALA A 95 9.53 -6.08 -2.88
CA ALA A 95 9.62 -5.26 -4.09
C ALA A 95 9.41 -3.77 -3.78
N GLY A 96 9.84 -2.93 -4.72
CA GLY A 96 9.61 -1.48 -4.65
C GLY A 96 10.32 -0.82 -3.47
N GLN A 97 11.52 -1.27 -3.10
CA GLN A 97 12.39 -0.51 -2.18
C GLN A 97 12.83 0.82 -2.82
N HIS A 98 13.00 0.81 -4.14
CA HIS A 98 13.17 1.99 -4.97
C HIS A 98 11.87 2.28 -5.73
N GLY A 99 11.41 3.53 -5.68
CA GLY A 99 10.11 3.90 -6.24
C GLY A 99 10.08 4.13 -7.75
N ASP A 100 11.24 4.14 -8.40
CA ASP A 100 11.39 4.18 -9.85
C ASP A 100 11.46 2.77 -10.49
N GLU A 101 11.43 1.71 -9.68
CA GLU A 101 11.53 0.31 -10.13
C GLU A 101 10.15 -0.38 -10.08
N ILE A 102 9.27 -0.06 -11.04
CA ILE A 102 7.86 -0.49 -11.01
C ILE A 102 7.64 -1.94 -11.48
N ASN A 103 8.53 -2.47 -12.32
CA ASN A 103 8.39 -3.82 -12.90
C ASN A 103 8.34 -4.94 -11.84
N PRO A 104 9.23 -5.00 -10.83
CA PRO A 104 9.13 -6.03 -9.78
C PRO A 104 7.82 -5.94 -8.98
N VAL A 105 7.32 -4.73 -8.71
CA VAL A 105 6.01 -4.52 -8.03
C VAL A 105 4.88 -5.13 -8.86
N ASN A 106 4.87 -4.85 -10.16
CA ASN A 106 3.88 -5.37 -11.09
C ASN A 106 3.94 -6.90 -11.21
N ALA A 107 5.14 -7.47 -11.24
CA ALA A 107 5.35 -8.92 -11.34
C ALA A 107 4.81 -9.65 -10.11
N VAL A 108 5.10 -9.16 -8.89
CA VAL A 108 4.59 -9.73 -7.63
C VAL A 108 3.06 -9.72 -7.56
N LEU A 109 2.44 -8.59 -7.92
CA LEU A 109 0.98 -8.48 -7.94
C LEU A 109 0.36 -9.37 -9.03
N THR A 110 1.01 -9.49 -10.20
CA THR A 110 0.56 -10.36 -11.30
C THR A 110 0.67 -11.84 -10.92
N TYR A 111 1.78 -12.23 -10.31
CA TYR A 111 1.98 -13.57 -9.75
C TYR A 111 0.86 -13.91 -8.76
N THR A 112 0.58 -12.99 -7.83
CA THR A 112 -0.48 -13.17 -6.84
C THR A 112 -1.83 -13.41 -7.53
N SER A 113 -2.21 -12.58 -8.52
CA SER A 113 -3.45 -12.79 -9.28
C SER A 113 -3.49 -14.15 -9.98
N ARG A 114 -2.39 -14.58 -10.62
CA ARG A 114 -2.31 -15.87 -11.32
C ARG A 114 -2.49 -17.04 -10.35
N LEU A 115 -1.75 -17.02 -9.25
CA LEU A 115 -1.82 -18.05 -8.21
C LEU A 115 -3.24 -18.21 -7.64
N LEU A 116 -3.95 -17.09 -7.43
CA LEU A 116 -5.33 -17.11 -6.94
C LEU A 116 -6.34 -17.62 -7.98
N ASN A 117 -6.10 -17.37 -9.27
CA ASN A 117 -6.98 -17.81 -10.36
C ASN A 117 -6.78 -19.29 -10.72
N GLU A 118 -5.55 -19.77 -10.69
CA GLU A 118 -5.21 -21.17 -10.97
C GLU A 118 -5.69 -22.11 -9.85
N ASN A 119 -5.93 -21.57 -8.64
CA ASN A 119 -6.40 -22.30 -7.48
C ASN A 119 -5.58 -23.58 -7.26
N ASN A 120 -4.29 -23.43 -6.93
CA ASN A 120 -3.37 -24.53 -6.64
C ASN A 120 -3.32 -24.83 -5.12
N PRO A 121 -4.29 -25.58 -4.55
CA PRO A 121 -4.36 -25.83 -3.11
C PRO A 121 -3.14 -26.58 -2.59
N SER A 122 -2.52 -27.42 -3.42
CA SER A 122 -1.37 -28.23 -3.00
C SER A 122 -0.15 -27.38 -2.60
N LEU A 123 0.04 -26.23 -3.27
CA LEU A 123 1.08 -25.26 -2.95
C LEU A 123 0.71 -24.47 -1.68
N LEU A 124 -0.52 -23.95 -1.62
CA LEU A 124 -1.02 -23.12 -0.53
C LEU A 124 -1.14 -23.89 0.80
N ASP A 125 -1.34 -25.21 0.74
CA ASP A 125 -1.31 -26.11 1.90
C ASP A 125 0.07 -26.17 2.55
N LYS A 126 1.13 -26.04 1.75
CA LYS A 126 2.52 -26.23 2.17
C LYS A 126 3.29 -24.93 2.38
N CYS A 127 2.78 -23.79 1.91
CA CYS A 127 3.51 -22.53 1.91
C CYS A 127 2.71 -21.35 2.51
N ILE A 128 3.44 -20.45 3.16
CA ILE A 128 3.02 -19.11 3.55
C ILE A 128 3.88 -18.15 2.73
N ILE A 129 3.28 -17.43 1.81
CA ILE A 129 3.98 -16.41 1.01
C ILE A 129 3.72 -15.06 1.68
N ILE A 130 4.77 -14.41 2.17
CA ILE A 130 4.71 -13.08 2.79
C ILE A 130 5.09 -12.05 1.72
N VAL A 131 4.18 -11.13 1.43
CA VAL A 131 4.37 -10.20 0.32
C VAL A 131 4.43 -8.76 0.84
N ALA A 132 5.56 -8.10 0.60
CA ALA A 132 5.75 -6.66 0.71
C ALA A 132 5.90 -6.10 -0.72
N PRO A 133 4.78 -5.85 -1.44
CA PRO A 133 4.80 -5.56 -2.87
C PRO A 133 5.38 -4.17 -3.16
N MET A 134 5.39 -3.26 -2.17
CA MET A 134 5.84 -1.88 -2.31
C MET A 134 6.35 -1.38 -0.96
N VAL A 135 7.67 -1.45 -0.75
CA VAL A 135 8.32 -0.99 0.49
C VAL A 135 8.40 0.53 0.56
N ASN A 136 8.54 1.24 -0.57
CA ASN A 136 8.67 2.70 -0.67
C ASN A 136 7.46 3.36 -1.36
N PRO A 137 6.27 3.42 -0.71
CA PRO A 137 5.09 4.08 -1.29
C PRO A 137 5.31 5.54 -1.71
N ASP A 138 6.07 6.30 -0.91
CA ASP A 138 6.34 7.70 -1.21
C ASP A 138 7.21 7.86 -2.46
N GLY A 139 8.22 7.00 -2.61
CA GLY A 139 9.04 6.94 -3.82
C GLY A 139 8.22 6.52 -5.04
N ILE A 140 7.34 5.53 -4.91
CA ILE A 140 6.50 5.06 -6.03
C ILE A 140 5.57 6.17 -6.53
N ALA A 141 4.92 6.89 -5.61
CA ALA A 141 4.07 8.02 -5.97
C ALA A 141 4.85 9.15 -6.66
N ALA A 142 6.12 9.31 -6.29
CA ALA A 142 7.00 10.33 -6.85
C ALA A 142 7.85 9.83 -8.05
N ASN A 143 7.75 8.56 -8.45
CA ASN A 143 8.68 7.89 -9.35
C ASN A 143 10.16 8.18 -8.99
N SER A 144 10.54 7.94 -7.73
CA SER A 144 11.84 8.27 -7.16
C SER A 144 12.48 7.08 -6.46
N ARG A 145 13.77 6.85 -6.72
CA ARG A 145 14.59 5.84 -6.03
C ARG A 145 14.55 5.92 -4.51
N ILE A 146 14.64 7.14 -3.98
CA ILE A 146 14.72 7.40 -2.54
C ILE A 146 13.34 7.71 -1.97
N ASN A 147 13.16 7.53 -0.66
CA ASN A 147 11.90 7.88 -0.01
C ASN A 147 11.75 9.39 0.21
N SER A 148 10.61 9.81 0.76
CA SER A 148 10.31 11.22 1.06
C SER A 148 11.30 11.89 2.03
N GLN A 149 12.03 11.11 2.82
CA GLN A 149 13.09 11.57 3.73
C GLN A 149 14.48 11.60 3.07
N ARG A 150 14.56 11.33 1.76
CA ARG A 150 15.79 11.22 0.96
C ARG A 150 16.71 10.07 1.38
N LEU A 151 16.16 9.03 1.99
CA LEU A 151 16.90 7.82 2.34
C LEU A 151 16.78 6.80 1.20
N ASN A 152 17.90 6.19 0.84
CA ASN A 152 17.88 4.95 0.07
C ASN A 152 17.54 3.81 1.04
N ILE A 153 16.31 3.29 0.94
CA ILE A 153 15.83 2.23 1.84
C ILE A 153 16.69 0.97 1.69
N ASN A 154 17.16 0.64 0.48
CA ASN A 154 18.11 -0.46 0.22
C ASN A 154 19.53 -0.21 0.77
N ARG A 155 19.72 0.76 1.68
CA ARG A 155 20.93 0.98 2.49
C ARG A 155 20.63 1.24 3.97
N ASP A 156 19.36 1.21 4.38
CA ASP A 156 18.89 1.62 5.70
C ASP A 156 18.65 0.44 6.67
N TRP A 157 19.09 -0.77 6.32
CA TRP A 157 18.73 -1.98 7.10
C TRP A 157 19.48 -2.13 8.42
N ARG A 158 20.64 -1.47 8.57
CA ARG A 158 21.40 -1.47 9.83
C ARG A 158 20.79 -0.55 10.88
N VAL A 159 20.49 0.69 10.48
CA VAL A 159 19.99 1.75 11.38
C VAL A 159 18.47 1.74 11.45
N ARG A 160 17.80 1.43 10.33
CA ARG A 160 16.34 1.47 10.16
C ARG A 160 15.79 2.83 10.54
N GLN A 161 16.36 3.88 9.96
CA GLN A 161 15.94 5.27 10.18
C GLN A 161 14.56 5.56 9.57
N SER A 162 14.24 4.97 8.43
CA SER A 162 12.94 5.07 7.77
C SER A 162 11.87 4.20 8.46
N SER A 163 10.63 4.65 8.38
CA SER A 163 9.46 3.86 8.79
C SER A 163 9.32 2.57 7.97
N GLU A 164 9.68 2.66 6.70
CA GLU A 164 9.66 1.60 5.70
C GLU A 164 10.58 0.46 6.10
N ALA A 165 11.84 0.77 6.44
CA ALA A 165 12.79 -0.23 6.90
C ALA A 165 12.36 -0.87 8.24
N ARG A 166 11.83 -0.09 9.20
CA ARG A 166 11.33 -0.64 10.47
C ARG A 166 10.13 -1.56 10.29
N TYR A 167 9.18 -1.17 9.44
CA TYR A 167 8.01 -1.98 9.17
C TYR A 167 8.39 -3.30 8.50
N THR A 168 9.18 -3.26 7.43
CA THR A 168 9.63 -4.48 6.73
C THR A 168 10.48 -5.39 7.63
N ASP A 169 11.37 -4.83 8.46
CA ASP A 169 12.11 -5.58 9.49
C ASP A 169 11.19 -6.28 10.49
N SER A 170 10.08 -5.64 10.89
CA SER A 170 9.08 -6.25 11.76
C SER A 170 8.37 -7.44 11.12
N LEU A 171 8.15 -7.40 9.80
CA LEU A 171 7.58 -8.53 9.04
C LEU A 171 8.56 -9.70 9.02
N ILE A 172 9.84 -9.44 8.74
CA ILE A 172 10.89 -10.48 8.70
C ILE A 172 11.05 -11.12 10.08
N LYS A 173 11.09 -10.32 11.15
CA LYS A 173 11.20 -10.83 12.52
C LYS A 173 9.97 -11.62 12.97
N ARG A 174 8.77 -11.26 12.50
CA ARG A 174 7.53 -11.96 12.83
C ARG A 174 7.41 -13.28 12.08
N TRP A 175 7.73 -13.29 10.79
CA TRP A 175 7.47 -14.44 9.92
C TRP A 175 8.66 -15.35 9.72
N GLN A 176 9.88 -14.90 10.06
CA GLN A 176 11.10 -15.70 10.04
C GLN A 176 11.19 -16.58 8.77
N PRO A 177 11.16 -15.94 7.56
CA PRO A 177 11.09 -16.67 6.30
C PRO A 177 12.35 -17.52 6.07
N GLN A 178 12.19 -18.66 5.40
CA GLN A 178 13.34 -19.45 4.98
C GLN A 178 14.02 -18.89 3.75
N LEU A 179 13.29 -18.19 2.89
CA LEU A 179 13.82 -17.60 1.68
C LEU A 179 13.20 -16.21 1.46
N ILE A 180 14.04 -15.23 1.16
CA ILE A 180 13.64 -13.87 0.83
C ILE A 180 14.12 -13.51 -0.57
N LEU A 181 13.19 -13.15 -1.45
CA LEU A 181 13.51 -12.56 -2.75
C LEU A 181 13.46 -11.04 -2.66
N ASP A 182 14.59 -10.42 -2.93
CA ASP A 182 14.79 -8.97 -3.00
C ASP A 182 14.77 -8.53 -4.47
N LEU A 183 13.64 -8.02 -4.93
CA LEU A 183 13.36 -7.80 -6.35
C LEU A 183 13.62 -6.34 -6.74
N HIS A 184 14.61 -6.11 -7.62
CA HIS A 184 15.04 -4.79 -8.09
C HIS A 184 15.15 -4.74 -9.62
N GLU A 185 15.07 -3.52 -10.14
CA GLU A 185 15.42 -3.24 -11.52
C GLU A 185 16.76 -2.50 -11.59
N TRP A 186 17.67 -3.04 -12.39
CA TRP A 186 19.02 -2.53 -12.49
C TRP A 186 19.04 -1.19 -13.18
N MET A 187 19.56 -0.20 -12.46
CA MET A 187 19.96 1.09 -13.02
C MET A 187 21.47 1.24 -12.85
N GLU A 188 22.12 2.16 -13.58
CA GLU A 188 23.59 2.38 -13.54
C GLU A 188 24.19 2.55 -12.13
N GLN A 189 23.37 2.83 -11.12
CA GLN A 189 23.75 2.99 -9.71
C GLN A 189 23.76 1.67 -8.91
N SER A 190 23.36 0.54 -9.49
CA SER A 190 23.40 -0.76 -8.81
C SER A 190 24.80 -1.36 -8.83
N PRO A 191 25.32 -1.85 -7.68
CA PRO A 191 26.62 -2.49 -7.60
C PRO A 191 26.64 -3.92 -8.19
N VAL A 192 25.48 -4.45 -8.57
CA VAL A 192 25.30 -5.78 -9.15
C VAL A 192 24.88 -5.60 -10.60
N PRO A 193 25.41 -6.37 -11.58
CA PRO A 193 24.97 -6.28 -12.97
C PRO A 193 23.48 -6.54 -13.17
N GLY A 194 22.90 -5.92 -14.19
CA GLY A 194 21.54 -6.25 -14.63
C GLY A 194 21.43 -7.66 -15.19
N ASN A 195 20.21 -8.19 -15.19
CA ASN A 195 19.87 -9.55 -15.60
C ASN A 195 20.63 -10.63 -14.81
N SER A 196 20.65 -10.50 -13.49
CA SER A 196 21.38 -11.40 -12.59
C SER A 196 20.64 -11.70 -11.28
N ILE A 197 21.08 -12.77 -10.62
CA ILE A 197 20.73 -13.11 -9.25
C ILE A 197 22.01 -13.12 -8.41
N GLU A 198 22.09 -12.30 -7.37
CA GLU A 198 23.19 -12.32 -6.42
C GLU A 198 22.86 -13.21 -5.21
N VAL A 199 23.74 -14.17 -4.94
CA VAL A 199 23.82 -14.91 -3.68
C VAL A 199 24.85 -14.24 -2.77
N ALA A 200 24.41 -13.76 -1.61
CA ALA A 200 25.32 -13.14 -0.65
C ALA A 200 26.25 -14.16 0.02
N ALA A 201 27.50 -13.76 0.28
CA ALA A 201 28.41 -14.56 1.07
C ALA A 201 27.96 -14.66 2.54
N VAL A 202 27.83 -15.87 3.06
CA VAL A 202 27.51 -16.15 4.47
C VAL A 202 28.65 -16.86 5.20
N SER A 203 28.61 -16.86 6.53
CA SER A 203 29.70 -17.40 7.35
C SER A 203 29.70 -18.92 7.47
N LYS A 204 28.51 -19.53 7.53
CA LYS A 204 28.32 -20.99 7.68
C LYS A 204 28.45 -21.67 6.32
N ILE A 205 29.35 -22.65 6.21
CA ILE A 205 29.63 -23.37 4.95
C ILE A 205 28.40 -24.13 4.45
N SER A 206 27.68 -24.82 5.34
CA SER A 206 26.46 -25.56 4.97
C SER A 206 25.38 -24.65 4.41
N GLN A 207 25.15 -23.50 5.05
CA GLN A 207 24.23 -22.48 4.57
C GLN A 207 24.69 -21.93 3.22
N SER A 208 25.97 -21.59 3.08
CA SER A 208 26.53 -21.08 1.82
C SER A 208 26.32 -22.06 0.67
N SER A 209 26.57 -23.35 0.90
CA SER A 209 26.38 -24.39 -0.11
C SER A 209 24.91 -24.54 -0.50
N ALA A 210 23.99 -24.55 0.49
CA ALA A 210 22.56 -24.60 0.25
C ALA A 210 22.07 -23.37 -0.52
N MET A 211 22.58 -22.18 -0.16
CA MET A 211 22.24 -20.94 -0.85
C MET A 211 22.73 -20.90 -2.30
N SER A 212 23.95 -21.39 -2.57
CA SER A 212 24.44 -21.52 -3.94
C SER A 212 23.60 -22.49 -4.76
N GLN A 213 23.22 -23.65 -4.21
CA GLN A 213 22.35 -24.62 -4.90
C GLN A 213 20.99 -24.02 -5.25
N VAL A 214 20.36 -23.31 -4.31
CA VAL A 214 19.08 -22.62 -4.58
C VAL A 214 19.30 -21.47 -5.57
N GLY A 215 20.40 -20.73 -5.46
CA GLY A 215 20.75 -19.67 -6.40
C GLY A 215 20.88 -20.15 -7.84
N GLU A 216 21.52 -21.31 -8.07
CA GLU A 216 21.61 -21.97 -9.37
C GLU A 216 20.23 -22.29 -9.94
N ARG A 217 19.37 -22.93 -9.12
CA ARG A 217 17.98 -23.23 -9.50
C ARG A 217 17.20 -21.97 -9.90
N LEU A 218 17.29 -20.92 -9.09
CA LEU A 218 16.62 -19.63 -9.35
C LEU A 218 17.12 -18.99 -10.65
N ALA A 219 18.44 -18.98 -10.86
CA ALA A 219 19.07 -18.40 -12.04
C ALA A 219 18.65 -19.14 -13.32
N ASP A 220 18.68 -20.47 -13.29
CA ASP A 220 18.25 -21.33 -14.39
C ASP A 220 16.77 -21.13 -14.72
N ALA A 221 15.89 -21.13 -13.72
CA ALA A 221 14.46 -20.93 -13.90
C ALA A 221 14.12 -19.54 -14.47
N ALA A 222 14.82 -18.50 -13.99
CA ALA A 222 14.58 -17.12 -14.38
C ALA A 222 15.30 -16.71 -15.68
N GLY A 223 16.22 -17.54 -16.19
CA GLY A 223 17.09 -17.19 -17.32
C GLY A 223 18.04 -16.03 -17.00
N LEU A 224 18.52 -15.96 -15.75
CA LEU A 224 19.39 -14.89 -15.25
C LEU A 224 20.80 -15.41 -14.94
N VAL A 225 21.78 -14.52 -14.91
CA VAL A 225 23.15 -14.89 -14.55
C VAL A 225 23.28 -15.01 -13.03
N LEU A 226 23.79 -16.15 -12.54
CA LEU A 226 24.13 -16.29 -11.13
C LEU A 226 25.43 -15.57 -10.79
N ILE A 227 25.40 -14.76 -9.73
CA ILE A 227 26.55 -14.03 -9.20
C ILE A 227 26.73 -14.37 -7.73
N HIS A 228 27.98 -14.55 -7.33
CA HIS A 228 28.33 -14.77 -5.92
C HIS A 228 28.93 -13.49 -5.34
N GLY A 229 28.25 -12.93 -4.35
CA GLY A 229 28.76 -11.82 -3.56
C GLY A 229 30.01 -12.22 -2.78
N THR A 230 30.85 -11.24 -2.46
CA THR A 230 32.04 -11.45 -1.64
C THR A 230 31.81 -10.97 -0.22
N ARG A 231 32.65 -11.41 0.74
CA ARG A 231 32.59 -10.91 2.13
C ARG A 231 32.89 -9.41 2.26
N HIS A 232 33.50 -8.80 1.25
CA HIS A 232 33.82 -7.37 1.22
C HIS A 232 32.74 -6.50 0.59
N SER A 233 31.67 -7.13 0.07
CA SER A 233 30.60 -6.43 -0.61
C SER A 233 29.75 -5.58 0.37
N ASP A 234 29.07 -4.53 -0.11
CA ASP A 234 28.30 -3.58 0.72
C ASP A 234 27.19 -4.26 1.54
N ARG A 235 27.45 -4.51 2.83
CA ARG A 235 26.55 -5.18 3.79
C ARG A 235 25.32 -4.34 4.18
N ARG A 236 25.19 -3.11 3.66
CA ARG A 236 24.00 -2.28 3.87
C ARG A 236 22.86 -2.62 2.92
N LEU A 237 23.14 -3.31 1.82
CA LEU A 237 22.10 -3.86 0.93
C LEU A 237 21.19 -4.82 1.71
N PHE A 238 19.89 -4.80 1.39
CA PHE A 238 18.89 -5.63 2.05
C PHE A 238 19.28 -7.11 2.06
N HIS A 239 19.46 -7.71 0.87
CA HIS A 239 19.68 -9.15 0.78
C HIS A 239 20.96 -9.59 1.50
N ARG A 240 22.02 -8.77 1.46
CA ARG A 240 23.27 -9.05 2.19
C ARG A 240 23.09 -8.91 3.69
N HIS A 241 22.42 -7.85 4.15
CA HIS A 241 22.13 -7.62 5.57
C HIS A 241 21.36 -8.78 6.21
N TYR A 242 20.32 -9.27 5.54
CA TYR A 242 19.54 -10.39 6.06
C TYR A 242 20.25 -11.73 5.90
N SER A 243 21.03 -11.93 4.82
CA SER A 243 21.90 -13.12 4.71
C SER A 243 22.93 -13.19 5.83
N ASP A 244 23.54 -12.06 6.17
CA ASP A 244 24.45 -11.91 7.30
C ASP A 244 23.79 -12.17 8.66
N SER A 245 22.47 -11.96 8.74
CA SER A 245 21.66 -12.21 9.93
C SER A 245 21.13 -13.65 9.99
N GLY A 246 21.55 -14.52 9.07
CA GLY A 246 21.19 -15.94 9.06
C GLY A 246 19.94 -16.29 8.26
N TYR A 247 19.41 -15.37 7.45
CA TYR A 247 18.36 -15.68 6.47
C TYR A 247 18.97 -16.15 5.15
N SER A 248 18.16 -16.77 4.29
CA SER A 248 18.51 -16.94 2.88
C SER A 248 17.89 -15.82 2.08
N SER A 249 18.70 -14.93 1.50
CA SER A 249 18.17 -13.83 0.72
C SER A 249 18.95 -13.62 -0.58
N TYR A 250 18.19 -13.45 -1.66
CA TYR A 250 18.69 -13.32 -3.03
C TYR A 250 18.26 -11.98 -3.60
N LEU A 251 19.21 -11.25 -4.18
CA LEU A 251 18.89 -10.06 -4.97
C LEU A 251 18.68 -10.48 -6.41
N ILE A 252 17.57 -10.05 -6.99
CA ILE A 252 17.27 -10.24 -8.41
C ILE A 252 17.27 -8.87 -9.05
N GLU A 253 18.07 -8.71 -10.10
CA GLU A 253 18.25 -7.48 -10.86
C GLU A 253 17.89 -7.74 -12.32
N THR A 254 16.86 -7.08 -12.86
CA THR A 254 16.60 -7.09 -14.31
C THR A 254 17.07 -5.79 -14.94
N ALA A 255 17.73 -5.83 -16.09
CA ALA A 255 18.27 -4.63 -16.73
C ALA A 255 17.17 -3.72 -17.32
N VAL A 256 17.32 -2.39 -17.20
CA VAL A 256 16.36 -1.41 -17.72
C VAL A 256 16.04 -1.60 -19.21
N GLU A 257 17.01 -2.02 -20.01
CA GLU A 257 16.88 -2.30 -21.44
C GLU A 257 16.11 -3.58 -21.78
N THR A 258 15.97 -4.51 -20.82
CA THR A 258 15.16 -5.72 -20.99
C THR A 258 13.68 -5.34 -21.12
N ASP A 259 12.94 -5.97 -22.03
CA ASP A 259 11.53 -5.67 -22.19
C ASP A 259 10.69 -6.10 -20.95
N THR A 260 9.59 -5.39 -20.69
CA THR A 260 8.75 -5.59 -19.51
C THR A 260 8.20 -7.02 -19.38
N ASN A 261 7.91 -7.70 -20.49
CA ASN A 261 7.37 -9.07 -20.44
C ASN A 261 8.45 -10.05 -19.99
N THR A 262 9.65 -9.96 -20.57
CA THR A 262 10.81 -10.78 -20.17
C THR A 262 11.18 -10.53 -18.72
N LYS A 263 11.19 -9.27 -18.26
CA LYS A 263 11.38 -8.94 -16.83
C LYS A 263 10.34 -9.65 -15.95
N SER A 264 9.05 -9.50 -16.30
CA SER A 264 7.96 -10.11 -15.53
C SER A 264 8.05 -11.63 -15.50
N GLN A 265 8.46 -12.27 -16.59
CA GLN A 265 8.64 -13.72 -16.66
C GLN A 265 9.79 -14.17 -15.76
N ALA A 266 10.94 -13.48 -15.80
CA ALA A 266 12.08 -13.80 -14.95
C ALA A 266 11.73 -13.69 -13.45
N TYR A 267 11.05 -12.62 -13.02
CA TYR A 267 10.61 -12.49 -11.64
C TYR A 267 9.63 -13.59 -11.23
N ILE A 268 8.64 -13.90 -12.06
CA ILE A 268 7.64 -14.93 -11.75
C ILE A 268 8.29 -16.31 -11.66
N ALA A 269 9.16 -16.66 -12.60
CA ALA A 269 9.87 -17.93 -12.58
C ALA A 269 10.76 -18.07 -11.33
N ALA A 270 11.47 -17.01 -10.93
CA ALA A 270 12.24 -17.02 -9.68
C ALA A 270 11.35 -17.17 -8.44
N ILE A 271 10.16 -16.54 -8.42
CA ILE A 271 9.21 -16.69 -7.31
C ILE A 271 8.71 -18.14 -7.22
N GLU A 272 8.30 -18.73 -8.34
CA GLU A 272 7.82 -20.12 -8.39
C GLU A 272 8.89 -21.09 -7.92
N GLU A 273 10.12 -20.94 -8.43
CA GLU A 273 11.26 -21.78 -8.08
C GLU A 273 11.67 -21.62 -6.60
N ALA A 274 11.64 -20.39 -6.07
CA ALA A 274 11.90 -20.14 -4.67
C ALA A 274 10.90 -20.87 -3.77
N ILE A 275 9.62 -20.85 -4.13
CA ILE A 275 8.57 -21.54 -3.38
C ILE A 275 8.76 -23.05 -3.48
N ASP A 276 8.99 -23.57 -4.68
CA ASP A 276 9.23 -25.01 -4.87
C ASP A 276 10.41 -25.50 -4.03
N ALA A 277 11.53 -24.78 -4.06
CA ALA A 277 12.75 -25.15 -3.36
C ALA A 277 12.55 -25.35 -1.85
N VAL A 278 11.78 -24.48 -1.20
CA VAL A 278 11.55 -24.59 0.26
C VAL A 278 10.30 -25.40 0.63
N ALA A 279 9.35 -25.57 -0.29
CA ALA A 279 8.12 -26.32 -0.03
C ALA A 279 8.29 -27.83 -0.22
N THR A 280 9.26 -28.26 -1.03
CA THR A 280 9.50 -29.68 -1.36
C THR A 280 10.60 -30.31 -0.51
N ASP A 281 11.68 -29.58 -0.21
CA ASP A 281 12.82 -30.09 0.52
C ASP A 281 12.92 -29.51 1.94
N THR A 282 12.40 -30.28 2.90
CA THR A 282 12.44 -29.90 4.33
C THR A 282 13.85 -29.90 4.91
N THR A 283 14.77 -30.73 4.40
CA THR A 283 16.15 -30.79 4.90
C THR A 283 16.92 -29.57 4.43
N LEU A 284 16.79 -29.21 3.15
CA LEU A 284 17.34 -27.98 2.60
C LEU A 284 16.81 -26.77 3.36
N ARG A 285 15.48 -26.70 3.60
CA ARG A 285 14.81 -25.61 4.31
C ARG A 285 15.45 -25.29 5.67
N ASP A 286 15.79 -26.32 6.45
CA ASP A 286 16.36 -26.16 7.79
C ASP A 286 17.82 -25.67 7.76
N ILE A 287 18.57 -26.00 6.70
CA ILE A 287 19.96 -25.55 6.50
C ILE A 287 20.00 -24.13 5.92
N LEU A 288 19.05 -23.81 5.04
CA LEU A 288 19.05 -22.63 4.18
C LEU A 288 18.96 -21.31 4.97
N SER A 289 18.20 -21.30 6.06
CA SER A 289 17.98 -20.11 6.90
C SER A 289 18.01 -20.49 8.38
N PRO A 290 19.18 -20.51 9.02
CA PRO A 290 19.29 -20.75 10.45
C PRO A 290 18.44 -19.81 11.32
N ALA A 291 18.23 -18.56 10.87
CA ALA A 291 17.36 -17.61 11.58
C ALA A 291 15.89 -18.04 11.59
N SER A 292 15.46 -18.83 10.60
CA SER A 292 14.07 -19.30 10.50
C SER A 292 13.64 -20.29 11.59
N ALA A 293 14.61 -20.86 12.32
CA ALA A 293 14.37 -21.76 13.45
C ALA A 293 13.68 -21.04 14.63
N ASP A 294 13.83 -19.72 14.72
CA ASP A 294 13.22 -18.89 15.77
C ASP A 294 11.75 -18.52 15.47
N PHE A 295 11.11 -19.16 14.49
CA PHE A 295 9.72 -18.90 14.15
C PHE A 295 8.77 -19.33 15.26
N ASP A 296 8.16 -18.33 15.91
CA ASP A 296 7.08 -18.56 16.86
C ASP A 296 5.75 -18.76 16.11
N VAL A 297 5.31 -20.01 16.01
CA VAL A 297 4.03 -20.35 15.38
C VAL A 297 2.84 -19.61 16.04
N ALA A 298 2.93 -19.24 17.32
CA ALA A 298 1.87 -18.51 17.99
C ALA A 298 1.61 -17.13 17.35
N THR A 299 2.64 -16.47 16.83
CA THR A 299 2.47 -15.18 16.13
C THR A 299 1.73 -15.32 14.80
N ALA A 300 1.73 -16.52 14.22
CA ALA A 300 0.98 -16.83 13.00
C ALA A 300 -0.46 -17.30 13.27
N ARG A 301 -0.73 -17.95 14.42
CA ARG A 301 -2.04 -18.56 14.73
C ARG A 301 -3.21 -17.59 14.60
N GLY A 302 -3.04 -16.31 14.92
CA GLY A 302 -4.09 -15.30 14.74
C GLY A 302 -4.58 -15.14 13.29
N TYR A 303 -3.76 -15.50 12.30
CA TYR A 303 -4.10 -15.46 10.88
C TYR A 303 -4.66 -16.80 10.34
N PHE A 304 -4.40 -17.90 11.05
CA PHE A 304 -4.74 -19.29 10.67
C PHE A 304 -5.84 -19.91 11.54
N ALA A 305 -6.35 -19.17 12.52
CA ALA A 305 -7.59 -19.55 13.19
C ALA A 305 -8.70 -19.54 12.15
N SER A 306 -9.53 -20.58 12.12
CA SER A 306 -10.73 -20.60 11.29
C SER A 306 -11.47 -19.30 11.57
N ALA A 307 -11.68 -18.50 10.53
CA ALA A 307 -12.69 -17.47 10.62
C ALA A 307 -13.99 -18.21 10.94
N GLU A 308 -14.40 -18.23 12.21
CA GLU A 308 -15.83 -18.20 12.50
C GLU A 308 -16.35 -17.11 11.57
N THR A 309 -17.24 -17.52 10.67
CA THR A 309 -17.74 -16.71 9.58
C THR A 309 -18.37 -15.45 10.16
N ALA A 310 -17.56 -14.43 10.45
CA ALA A 310 -18.03 -13.10 10.63
C ALA A 310 -18.69 -12.76 9.29
N PRO A 311 -20.00 -12.49 9.27
CA PRO A 311 -20.68 -12.19 8.03
C PRO A 311 -19.90 -11.05 7.40
N ILE A 312 -19.39 -11.29 6.20
CA ILE A 312 -18.89 -10.23 5.34
C ILE A 312 -20.06 -9.26 5.26
N ALA A 313 -19.99 -8.15 5.99
CA ALA A 313 -20.92 -7.07 5.85
C ALA A 313 -20.69 -6.60 4.41
N ASN A 314 -21.50 -7.11 3.49
CA ASN A 314 -21.40 -6.85 2.07
C ASN A 314 -21.37 -5.33 1.92
N SER A 315 -20.19 -4.78 1.70
CA SER A 315 -19.96 -3.36 1.51
C SER A 315 -20.83 -2.84 0.36
N ARG A 316 -21.14 -3.71 -0.61
CA ARG A 316 -22.14 -3.49 -1.66
C ARG A 316 -23.55 -3.22 -1.14
N ILE A 317 -24.04 -3.92 -0.10
CA ILE A 317 -25.36 -3.67 0.50
C ILE A 317 -25.37 -2.32 1.22
N LEU A 318 -24.31 -1.99 1.97
CA LEU A 318 -24.17 -0.68 2.62
C LEU A 318 -24.12 0.47 1.61
N ILE A 319 -23.42 0.30 0.48
CA ILE A 319 -23.38 1.27 -0.62
C ILE A 319 -24.76 1.39 -1.29
N ILE A 320 -25.45 0.28 -1.56
CA ILE A 320 -26.80 0.29 -2.13
C ILE A 320 -27.78 1.00 -1.19
N VAL A 321 -27.73 0.72 0.11
CA VAL A 321 -28.57 1.38 1.13
C VAL A 321 -28.26 2.88 1.21
N ALA A 322 -26.98 3.28 1.17
CA ALA A 322 -26.58 4.69 1.16
C ALA A 322 -27.06 5.41 -0.12
N CYS A 323 -26.98 4.76 -1.28
CA CYS A 323 -27.49 5.28 -2.55
C CYS A 323 -29.03 5.44 -2.51
N ILE A 324 -29.76 4.45 -2.00
CA ILE A 324 -31.22 4.49 -1.86
C ILE A 324 -31.64 5.62 -0.91
N LEU A 325 -30.96 5.77 0.24
CA LEU A 325 -31.24 6.85 1.19
C LEU A 325 -30.95 8.23 0.59
N SER A 326 -29.90 8.37 -0.21
CA SER A 326 -29.56 9.63 -0.89
C SER A 326 -30.60 10.00 -1.96
N ILE A 327 -31.09 9.02 -2.72
CA ILE A 327 -32.17 9.19 -3.71
C ILE A 327 -33.48 9.57 -3.02
N LEU A 328 -33.85 8.90 -1.92
CA LEU A 328 -35.02 9.24 -1.12
C LEU A 328 -34.94 10.66 -0.54
N CYS A 329 -33.77 11.09 -0.07
CA CYS A 329 -33.56 12.44 0.44
C CYS A 329 -33.76 13.50 -0.65
N LEU A 330 -33.26 13.24 -1.87
CA LEU A 330 -33.49 14.11 -3.03
C LEU A 330 -34.98 14.18 -3.40
N ILE A 331 -35.70 13.06 -3.41
CA ILE A 331 -37.15 13.03 -3.68
C ILE A 331 -37.91 13.88 -2.64
N VAL A 332 -37.58 13.75 -1.35
CA VAL A 332 -38.21 14.57 -0.28
C VAL A 332 -37.91 16.06 -0.46
N CYS A 333 -36.74 16.43 -0.95
CA CYS A 333 -36.39 17.83 -1.24
C CYS A 333 -37.12 18.39 -2.46
N PHE A 334 -37.40 17.56 -3.48
CA PHE A 334 -38.13 17.97 -4.69
C PHE A 334 -39.65 18.01 -4.51
N PHE A 335 -40.20 17.25 -3.56
CA PHE A 335 -41.65 17.15 -3.32
C PHE A 335 -42.15 17.91 -2.09
N LYS A 336 -41.32 18.74 -1.44
CA LYS A 336 -41.87 19.70 -0.45
C LYS A 336 -42.66 20.78 -1.19
N PRO A 337 -44.00 20.87 -1.03
CA PRO A 337 -44.73 22.03 -1.49
C PRO A 337 -44.22 23.24 -0.71
N THR A 338 -43.78 24.28 -1.43
CA THR A 338 -43.52 25.59 -0.84
C THR A 338 -44.78 26.05 -0.12
N PRO A 339 -44.78 26.24 1.22
CA PRO A 339 -45.91 26.86 1.87
C PRO A 339 -45.93 28.34 1.49
N SER A 340 -46.93 28.73 0.71
CA SER A 340 -47.34 30.12 0.58
C SER A 340 -47.98 30.55 1.91
N SER A 341 -47.20 31.19 2.77
CA SER A 341 -47.76 31.93 3.91
C SER A 341 -46.76 32.97 4.40
N GLU A 342 -47.21 34.22 4.39
CA GLU A 342 -46.55 35.39 4.94
C GLU A 342 -46.05 35.13 6.36
N ILE A 343 -44.77 35.47 6.60
CA ILE A 343 -44.17 35.39 7.94
C ILE A 343 -44.59 36.66 8.70
N HIS A 344 -45.70 36.58 9.43
CA HIS A 344 -45.99 37.49 10.54
C HIS A 344 -45.18 37.08 11.77
N TRP A 345 -44.24 37.92 12.19
CA TRP A 345 -43.57 37.78 13.48
C TRP A 345 -44.51 38.24 14.60
N SER A 346 -45.02 37.32 15.42
CA SER A 346 -45.55 37.67 16.74
C SER A 346 -44.59 37.16 17.83
N ARG A 347 -44.09 38.13 18.60
CA ARG A 347 -43.42 37.91 19.89
C ARG A 347 -44.43 37.26 20.83
N ASN A 348 -44.09 36.09 21.39
CA ASN A 348 -44.31 35.67 22.78
C ASN A 348 -44.44 34.15 22.83
N TYR A 349 -43.40 33.45 23.29
CA TYR A 349 -43.55 32.31 24.21
C TYR A 349 -42.21 32.09 24.92
N ARG A 350 -42.12 32.63 26.15
CA ARG A 350 -41.23 32.13 27.19
C ARG A 350 -42.03 31.18 28.07
N LYS A 351 -41.31 30.21 28.64
CA LYS A 351 -41.66 29.30 29.75
C LYS A 351 -42.35 28.00 29.36
N CYS A 352 -41.54 26.96 29.15
CA CYS A 352 -41.51 25.79 30.02
C CYS A 352 -40.03 25.35 30.11
N GLY A 353 -39.51 25.22 31.33
CA GLY A 353 -38.15 24.74 31.63
C GLY A 353 -38.12 23.23 31.85
N MET A 354 -36.90 22.68 31.84
CA MET A 354 -36.48 21.27 31.63
C MET A 354 -36.21 20.99 30.14
N ASP A 355 -35.05 20.53 29.67
CA ASP A 355 -33.98 19.74 30.28
C ASP A 355 -32.61 19.89 29.57
N TRP A 356 -31.57 19.49 30.31
CA TRP A 356 -30.30 18.86 29.88
C TRP A 356 -29.28 19.61 29.00
N GLU A 357 -28.08 19.78 29.59
CA GLU A 357 -26.82 20.17 28.96
C GLU A 357 -26.27 19.10 28.00
N PRO A 358 -25.59 19.51 26.91
CA PRO A 358 -24.38 18.85 26.46
C PRO A 358 -23.16 19.68 26.91
N LYS A 359 -22.40 19.14 27.86
CA LYS A 359 -21.06 19.64 28.22
C LYS A 359 -20.16 19.64 26.99
N VAL A 360 -19.89 20.81 26.41
CA VAL A 360 -18.80 20.99 25.45
C VAL A 360 -17.56 21.42 26.24
N GLY A 361 -16.59 20.51 26.36
CA GLY A 361 -15.30 20.77 26.97
C GLY A 361 -14.57 21.92 26.28
N SER A 362 -14.11 22.87 27.09
CA SER A 362 -13.32 24.03 26.68
C SER A 362 -11.91 23.63 26.27
N LEU A 363 -11.56 23.75 24.98
CA LEU A 363 -10.15 23.94 24.54
C LEU A 363 -10.01 24.34 23.07
N PHE A 364 -10.76 25.34 22.61
CA PHE A 364 -10.36 26.12 21.42
C PHE A 364 -10.70 27.60 21.63
N GLN A 365 -9.76 28.32 22.27
CA GLN A 365 -9.74 29.77 22.19
C GLN A 365 -9.53 30.18 20.73
N LYS A 366 -10.50 30.90 20.17
CA LYS A 366 -10.41 31.61 18.90
C LYS A 366 -9.19 32.54 18.91
N ARG A 367 -8.10 32.17 18.24
CA ARG A 367 -7.10 33.15 17.80
C ARG A 367 -7.61 33.81 16.52
N LYS A 368 -7.92 35.11 16.61
CA LYS A 368 -8.07 35.96 15.41
C LYS A 368 -6.72 35.97 14.68
N LEU A 369 -6.68 35.43 13.48
CA LEU A 369 -5.55 35.58 12.56
C LEU A 369 -5.60 36.99 11.98
N THR A 370 -4.61 37.82 12.29
CA THR A 370 -4.36 39.09 11.60
C THR A 370 -3.44 38.88 10.40
N PRO A 371 -3.61 39.60 9.28
CA PRO A 371 -2.80 39.43 8.08
C PRO A 371 -1.33 39.78 8.33
N ILE A 372 -0.43 38.95 7.80
CA ILE A 372 1.02 39.12 7.87
C ILE A 372 1.43 40.18 6.83
N THR A 373 1.97 41.32 7.27
CA THR A 373 2.54 42.34 6.37
C THR A 373 4.04 42.12 6.14
N ALA A 374 4.55 42.61 5.01
CA ALA A 374 5.95 42.46 4.57
C ALA A 374 7.01 42.93 5.59
N ARG A 375 6.63 43.77 6.55
CA ARG A 375 7.50 44.25 7.64
C ARG A 375 7.84 43.17 8.68
N SER A 376 7.08 42.07 8.73
CA SER A 376 7.32 40.94 9.65
C SER A 376 8.41 39.96 9.19
N TRP A 377 8.79 40.00 7.91
CA TRP A 377 9.81 39.13 7.33
C TRP A 377 11.25 39.58 7.63
N SER A 378 11.50 40.88 7.73
CA SER A 378 12.84 41.43 7.98
C SER A 378 13.31 41.20 9.42
N HIS A 379 12.42 41.26 10.41
CA HIS A 379 12.78 40.99 11.82
C HIS A 379 13.06 39.52 12.12
N ARG A 380 12.52 38.58 11.33
CA ARG A 380 12.79 37.14 11.52
C ARG A 380 14.17 36.73 11.03
N ARG A 381 14.67 37.32 9.93
CA ARG A 381 16.02 37.04 9.39
C ARG A 381 17.15 37.56 10.27
N ILE A 382 16.94 38.65 11.02
CA ILE A 382 17.96 39.22 11.93
C ILE A 382 18.10 38.36 13.20
N ARG A 383 17.01 37.74 13.68
CA ARG A 383 17.04 36.85 14.86
C ARG A 383 17.69 35.49 14.61
N THR A 384 17.62 34.97 13.39
CA THR A 384 18.27 33.68 13.05
C THR A 384 19.76 33.81 12.78
N ARG A 385 20.25 34.95 12.26
CA ARG A 385 21.70 35.19 12.12
C ARG A 385 22.40 35.33 13.48
N ARG A 386 21.82 36.07 14.43
CA ARG A 386 22.42 36.27 15.75
C ARG A 386 22.57 34.98 16.57
N LYS A 387 21.66 34.01 16.37
CA LYS A 387 21.74 32.68 17.01
C LYS A 387 22.77 31.73 16.39
N LEU A 388 23.16 31.95 15.13
CA LEU A 388 24.19 31.15 14.46
C LEU A 388 25.59 31.66 14.85
N ASP A 389 25.76 32.98 14.99
CA ASP A 389 27.03 33.58 15.41
C ASP A 389 27.37 33.27 16.89
N GLU A 390 26.36 33.25 17.78
CA GLU A 390 26.53 32.86 19.20
C GLU A 390 26.86 31.36 19.36
N ALA A 391 26.39 30.50 18.46
CA ALA A 391 26.69 29.06 18.50
C ALA A 391 28.11 28.72 17.98
N SER A 392 28.66 29.53 17.06
CA SER A 392 30.02 29.34 16.56
C SER A 392 31.11 29.82 17.54
N GLN A 393 30.81 30.80 18.41
CA GLN A 393 31.75 31.25 19.45
C GLN A 393 31.85 30.32 20.67
N GLN A 394 30.89 29.42 20.89
CA GLN A 394 30.94 28.40 21.95
C GLN A 394 31.63 27.10 21.54
N ALA A 395 32.01 26.95 20.27
CA ALA A 395 32.68 25.77 19.72
C ALA A 395 34.14 26.03 19.30
N SER A 396 34.75 27.12 19.79
CA SER A 396 36.15 27.49 19.58
C SER A 396 37.00 27.20 20.81
#